data_AF-A0AAD5AJD6-F1
#
_entry.id   AF-A0AAD5AJD6-F1
#
_cell.length_a   1.000
_cell.length_b   1.000
_cell.length_c   1.000
_cell.angle_alpha   90.00
_cell.angle_beta   90.00
_cell.angle_gamma   90.00
#
_symmetry.space_group_name_H-M   'P 1'
#
loop_
_entity.id
_entity.type
_entity.pdbx_description
1 polymer ?
#
loop_
_entity_poly.entity_id
_entity_poly.type
_entity_poly.pdbx_seq_one_letter_code
_entity_poly.pdbx_strand_id
1 'polypeptide(L)'
;QNIRNPQSSIMVEWTDFERTTIQNIFSKIDHSAVGHQALTRCLVVYPWTQRYFAKFGNLYNAAAIMGNPNVAAHGLTVMRGLENAVKNLDNIKGTFSELSVLHSEKLHVDPDNFRLLADCITIVVGATLGSSFTAEVQAALHKFLAVIVSALVKQYH
;
A
#
# COMPACT_ATOMS: atom_id res chain seq x y z
N GLN A 1 -17.77 24.10 31.82
CA GLN A 1 -16.44 23.52 31.57
C GLN A 1 -16.60 22.41 30.55
N ASN A 2 -15.75 22.42 29.51
CA ASN A 2 -15.93 21.75 28.22
C ASN A 2 -16.29 20.26 28.29
N ILE A 3 -17.45 19.92 27.72
CA ILE A 3 -17.82 18.56 27.32
C ILE A 3 -16.90 18.20 26.15
N ARG A 4 -15.96 17.27 26.36
CA ARG A 4 -15.16 16.71 25.26
C ARG A 4 -16.09 15.95 24.34
N ASN A 5 -16.17 16.38 23.09
CA ASN A 5 -16.86 15.71 22.02
C ASN A 5 -16.17 14.35 21.75
N PRO A 6 -16.83 13.19 21.92
CA PRO A 6 -16.19 11.88 21.75
C PRO A 6 -15.98 11.47 20.28
N GLN A 7 -16.18 12.38 19.32
CA GLN A 7 -16.06 12.12 17.88
C GLN A 7 -14.97 12.94 17.16
N SER A 8 -13.98 13.52 17.86
CA SER A 8 -12.74 13.87 17.14
C SER A 8 -12.00 12.57 16.84
N SER A 9 -12.21 12.01 15.64
CA SER A 9 -11.39 10.89 15.19
C SER A 9 -9.93 11.29 15.39
N ILE A 10 -9.15 10.52 16.16
CA ILE A 10 -7.73 10.79 16.30
C ILE A 10 -7.14 10.78 14.89
N MET A 11 -6.82 11.97 14.38
CA MET A 11 -6.12 12.13 13.12
C MET A 11 -4.69 11.68 13.37
N VAL A 12 -4.11 10.96 12.41
CA VAL A 12 -2.72 10.54 12.55
C VAL A 12 -1.86 11.80 12.44
N GLU A 13 -1.03 12.04 13.44
CA GLU A 13 -0.06 13.12 13.41
C GLU A 13 1.24 12.61 12.78
N TRP A 14 1.78 13.40 11.86
CA TRP A 14 3.06 13.15 11.21
C TRP A 14 4.08 14.18 11.65
N THR A 15 5.22 13.72 12.16
CA THR A 15 6.38 14.58 12.42
C THR A 15 6.98 15.06 11.10
N ASP A 16 7.74 16.16 11.14
CA ASP A 16 8.46 16.66 9.96
C ASP A 16 9.41 15.61 9.39
N PHE A 17 10.10 14.86 10.27
CA PHE A 17 10.96 13.76 9.87
C PHE A 17 10.20 12.68 9.08
N GLU A 18 9.03 12.25 9.55
CA GLU A 18 8.23 11.23 8.86
C GLU A 18 7.74 11.75 7.51
N ARG A 19 7.23 12.99 7.45
CA ARG A 19 6.76 13.61 6.19
C ARG A 19 7.88 13.65 5.16
N THR A 20 9.02 14.21 5.53
CA THR A 20 10.19 14.33 4.65
C THR A 20 10.72 12.96 4.24
N THR A 21 10.76 11.99 5.17
CA THR A 21 11.22 10.63 4.87
C THR A 21 10.31 9.93 3.86
N ILE A 22 8.99 9.98 4.05
CA ILE A 22 8.02 9.39 3.12
C ILE A 22 8.15 10.04 1.75
N GLN A 23 8.18 11.38 1.67
CA GLN A 23 8.37 12.10 0.40
C GLN A 23 9.69 11.71 -0.29
N ASN A 24 10.77 11.57 0.47
CA ASN A 24 12.08 11.19 -0.04
C ASN A 24 12.15 9.75 -0.55
N ILE A 25 11.43 8.81 0.08
CA ILE A 25 11.32 7.44 -0.42
C ILE A 25 10.66 7.48 -1.80
N PHE A 26 9.49 8.12 -1.89
CA PHE A 26 8.70 8.14 -3.12
C PHE A 26 9.36 8.95 -4.24
N SER A 27 10.19 9.95 -3.93
CA SER A 27 10.95 10.68 -4.97
C SER A 27 12.13 9.89 -5.56
N LYS A 28 12.63 8.86 -4.86
CA LYS A 28 13.82 8.09 -5.26
C LYS A 28 13.52 6.75 -5.91
N ILE A 29 12.35 6.16 -5.65
CA ILE A 29 11.99 4.86 -6.19
C ILE A 29 11.44 4.96 -7.62
N ASP A 30 11.73 3.95 -8.43
CA ASP A 30 10.96 3.70 -9.66
C ASP A 30 9.63 3.04 -9.28
N HIS A 31 8.54 3.79 -9.40
CA HIS A 31 7.19 3.34 -9.04
C HIS A 31 6.73 2.15 -9.87
N SER A 32 7.12 2.07 -11.14
CA SER A 32 6.77 0.96 -12.02
C SER A 32 7.49 -0.30 -11.58
N ALA A 33 8.81 -0.21 -11.38
CA ALA A 33 9.63 -1.33 -10.96
C ALA A 33 9.26 -1.83 -9.56
N VAL A 34 9.08 -0.92 -8.59
CA VAL A 34 8.70 -1.27 -7.21
C VAL A 34 7.31 -1.88 -7.17
N GLY A 35 6.33 -1.26 -7.86
CA GLY A 35 4.96 -1.75 -7.91
C GLY A 35 4.85 -3.13 -8.52
N HIS A 36 5.53 -3.34 -9.65
CA HIS A 36 5.59 -4.65 -10.31
C HIS A 36 6.21 -5.70 -9.38
N GLN A 37 7.38 -5.43 -8.79
CA GLN A 37 8.04 -6.38 -7.90
C GLN A 37 7.22 -6.70 -6.65
N ALA A 38 6.56 -5.69 -6.05
CA ALA A 38 5.75 -5.89 -4.84
C ALA A 38 4.50 -6.74 -5.13
N LEU A 39 3.77 -6.45 -6.21
CA LEU A 39 2.60 -7.24 -6.58
C LEU A 39 2.97 -8.66 -7.01
N THR A 40 4.05 -8.82 -7.79
CA THR A 40 4.59 -10.14 -8.15
C THR A 40 4.94 -10.96 -6.91
N ARG A 41 5.63 -10.36 -5.92
CA ARG A 41 5.93 -11.03 -4.65
C ARG A 41 4.67 -11.44 -3.90
N CYS A 42 3.66 -10.55 -3.83
CA CYS A 42 2.40 -10.86 -3.16
C CYS A 42 1.71 -12.08 -3.80
N LEU A 43 1.60 -12.10 -5.14
CA LEU A 43 0.96 -13.19 -5.88
C LEU A 43 1.74 -14.52 -5.80
N VAL A 44 3.06 -14.48 -5.65
CA VAL A 44 3.91 -15.67 -5.51
C VAL A 44 3.91 -16.21 -4.09
N VAL A 45 4.12 -15.36 -3.09
CA VAL A 45 4.27 -15.74 -1.67
C VAL A 45 2.92 -16.06 -1.04
N TYR A 46 1.87 -15.36 -1.47
CA TYR A 46 0.51 -15.52 -0.95
C TYR A 46 -0.43 -15.93 -2.10
N PRO A 47 -0.31 -17.17 -2.62
CA PRO A 47 -0.95 -17.58 -3.87
C PRO A 47 -2.49 -17.52 -3.84
N TRP A 48 -3.12 -17.53 -2.66
CA TRP A 48 -4.57 -17.31 -2.54
C TRP A 48 -5.01 -15.93 -3.04
N THR A 49 -4.13 -14.94 -3.03
CA THR A 49 -4.42 -13.59 -3.55
C THR A 49 -4.65 -13.57 -5.06
N GLN A 50 -4.15 -14.57 -5.79
CA GLN A 50 -4.35 -14.68 -7.25
C GLN A 50 -5.83 -14.77 -7.63
N ARG A 51 -6.71 -15.24 -6.73
CA ARG A 51 -8.16 -15.33 -6.97
C ARG A 51 -8.79 -13.99 -7.36
N TYR A 52 -8.23 -12.87 -6.88
CA TYR A 52 -8.71 -11.52 -7.18
C TYR A 52 -8.31 -11.02 -8.57
N PHE A 53 -7.40 -11.71 -9.24
CA PHE A 53 -6.77 -11.30 -10.49
C PHE A 53 -7.02 -12.28 -11.64
N ALA A 54 -8.14 -13.01 -11.62
CA ALA A 54 -8.47 -14.00 -12.66
C ALA A 54 -8.42 -13.44 -14.11
N LYS A 55 -8.67 -12.14 -14.28
CA LYS A 55 -8.60 -11.46 -15.58
C LYS A 55 -7.19 -11.18 -16.09
N PHE A 56 -6.15 -11.41 -15.28
CA PHE A 56 -4.77 -11.11 -15.67
C PHE A 56 -4.15 -12.21 -16.54
N GLY A 57 -4.86 -13.33 -16.75
CA GLY A 57 -4.38 -14.45 -17.56
C GLY A 57 -3.52 -15.41 -16.75
N ASN A 58 -2.40 -15.85 -17.31
CA ASN A 58 -1.56 -16.87 -16.70
C ASN A 58 -0.82 -16.35 -15.46
N LEU A 59 -1.16 -16.90 -14.29
CA LEU A 59 -0.50 -16.67 -13.00
C LEU A 59 -0.01 -17.99 -12.35
N TYR A 60 0.13 -19.06 -13.14
CA TYR A 60 0.35 -20.42 -12.63
C TYR A 60 1.67 -20.62 -11.85
N ASN A 61 2.73 -19.89 -12.21
CA ASN A 61 4.03 -19.98 -11.56
C ASN A 61 4.73 -18.63 -11.50
N ALA A 62 5.83 -18.55 -10.74
CA ALA A 62 6.55 -17.30 -10.51
C ALA A 62 7.05 -16.62 -11.80
N ALA A 63 7.53 -17.40 -12.78
CA ALA A 63 7.99 -16.87 -14.05
C ALA A 63 6.83 -16.27 -14.87
N ALA A 64 5.67 -16.94 -14.90
CA ALA A 64 4.48 -16.45 -15.56
C ALA A 64 3.95 -15.16 -14.90
N ILE A 65 3.93 -15.10 -13.56
CA ILE A 65 3.52 -13.89 -12.81
C ILE A 65 4.47 -12.73 -13.09
N MET A 66 5.79 -12.96 -12.99
CA MET A 66 6.81 -11.93 -13.21
C MET A 66 6.85 -11.43 -14.66
N GLY A 67 6.51 -12.27 -15.63
CA GLY A 67 6.41 -11.87 -17.04
C GLY A 67 5.06 -11.26 -17.42
N ASN A 68 4.10 -11.13 -16.50
CA ASN A 68 2.73 -10.75 -16.83
C ASN A 68 2.58 -9.22 -16.94
N PRO A 69 2.23 -8.67 -18.12
CA PRO A 69 2.11 -7.22 -18.30
C PRO A 69 0.96 -6.60 -17.48
N ASN A 70 -0.10 -7.36 -17.19
CA ASN A 70 -1.20 -6.86 -16.35
C ASN A 70 -0.79 -6.75 -14.89
N VAL A 71 0.08 -7.65 -14.41
CA VAL A 71 0.67 -7.55 -13.05
C VAL A 71 1.55 -6.30 -12.98
N ALA A 72 2.41 -6.06 -13.97
CA ALA A 72 3.24 -4.86 -14.01
C ALA A 72 2.40 -3.57 -14.03
N ALA A 73 1.39 -3.51 -14.93
CA ALA A 73 0.51 -2.35 -15.05
C ALA A 73 -0.30 -2.09 -13.76
N HIS A 74 -0.82 -3.14 -13.12
CA HIS A 74 -1.57 -2.99 -11.89
C HIS A 74 -0.68 -2.63 -10.70
N GLY A 75 0.55 -3.16 -10.64
CA GLY A 75 1.55 -2.75 -9.67
C GLY A 75 1.80 -1.24 -9.70
N LEU A 76 1.91 -0.66 -10.90
CA LEU A 76 2.01 0.80 -11.06
C LEU A 76 0.74 1.53 -10.57
N THR A 77 -0.45 1.00 -10.84
CA THR A 77 -1.71 1.56 -10.35
C THR A 77 -1.74 1.61 -8.81
N VAL A 78 -1.28 0.54 -8.14
CA VAL A 78 -1.15 0.52 -6.67
C VAL A 78 -0.20 1.62 -6.20
N MET A 79 0.99 1.73 -6.80
CA MET A 79 1.98 2.74 -6.40
C MET A 79 1.49 4.18 -6.63
N ARG A 80 0.70 4.43 -7.67
CA ARG A 80 0.02 5.73 -7.90
C ARG A 80 -1.01 6.04 -6.81
N GLY A 81 -1.74 5.03 -6.32
CA GLY A 81 -2.61 5.18 -5.16
C GLY A 81 -1.83 5.62 -3.92
N LEU A 82 -0.67 5.00 -3.66
CA LEU A 82 0.21 5.39 -2.55
C LEU A 82 0.78 6.80 -2.74
N GLU A 83 1.19 7.18 -3.95
CA GLU A 83 1.66 8.55 -4.25
C GLU A 83 0.56 9.59 -3.93
N ASN A 84 -0.71 9.26 -4.22
CA ASN A 84 -1.83 10.11 -3.84
C ASN A 84 -1.97 10.25 -2.30
N ALA A 85 -1.71 9.18 -1.53
CA ALA A 85 -1.62 9.28 -0.07
C ALA A 85 -0.46 10.16 0.39
N VAL A 86 0.72 10.10 -0.26
CA VAL A 86 1.86 10.98 0.08
C VAL A 86 1.51 12.45 -0.11
N LYS A 87 0.72 12.79 -1.15
CA LYS A 87 0.23 14.15 -1.39
C LYS A 87 -0.85 14.59 -0.39
N ASN A 88 -1.46 13.66 0.34
CA ASN A 88 -2.60 13.87 1.22
C ASN A 88 -2.40 13.22 2.61
N LEU A 89 -1.19 13.31 3.18
CA LEU A 89 -0.82 12.61 4.43
C LEU A 89 -1.81 12.85 5.59
N ASP A 90 -2.37 14.07 5.68
CA ASP A 90 -3.31 14.46 6.74
C ASP A 90 -4.76 14.01 6.47
N ASN A 91 -5.06 13.52 5.26
CA ASN A 91 -6.41 13.12 4.84
C ASN A 91 -6.44 11.73 4.16
N ILE A 92 -5.52 10.83 4.49
CA ILE A 92 -5.47 9.47 3.87
C ILE A 92 -6.83 8.75 3.96
N LYS A 93 -7.52 8.87 5.10
CA LYS A 93 -8.86 8.25 5.30
C LYS A 93 -9.89 8.77 4.30
N GLY A 94 -9.91 10.07 4.01
CA GLY A 94 -10.79 10.64 3.00
C GLY A 94 -10.37 10.22 1.59
N THR A 95 -9.08 10.30 1.30
CA THR A 95 -8.48 9.95 0.00
C THR A 95 -8.77 8.50 -0.42
N PHE A 96 -8.85 7.57 0.53
CA PHE A 96 -9.04 6.14 0.26
C PHE A 96 -10.49 5.65 0.46
N SER A 97 -11.44 6.55 0.75
CA SER A 97 -12.82 6.18 1.05
C SER A 97 -13.51 5.42 -0.09
N GLU A 98 -13.47 5.94 -1.31
CA GLU A 98 -14.03 5.27 -2.50
C GLU A 98 -13.30 3.96 -2.81
N LEU A 99 -11.99 3.93 -2.59
CA LEU A 99 -11.17 2.73 -2.83
C LEU A 99 -11.48 1.62 -1.81
N SER A 100 -11.78 1.99 -0.56
CA SER A 100 -12.22 1.08 0.49
C SER A 100 -13.56 0.42 0.11
N VAL A 101 -14.55 1.22 -0.32
CA VAL A 101 -15.84 0.71 -0.85
C VAL A 101 -15.63 -0.23 -2.02
N LEU A 102 -14.79 0.17 -3.00
CA LEU A 102 -14.48 -0.67 -4.15
C LEU A 102 -13.94 -2.05 -3.74
N HIS A 103 -12.95 -2.09 -2.85
CA HIS A 103 -12.33 -3.34 -2.44
C HIS A 103 -13.27 -4.20 -1.58
N SER A 104 -14.10 -3.58 -0.75
CA SER A 104 -15.07 -4.24 0.13
C SER A 104 -16.27 -4.79 -0.66
N GLU A 105 -17.04 -3.90 -1.28
CA GLU A 105 -18.38 -4.21 -1.79
C GLU A 105 -18.39 -4.80 -3.20
N LYS A 106 -17.33 -4.56 -3.99
CA LYS A 106 -17.29 -5.02 -5.39
C LYS A 106 -16.23 -6.08 -5.64
N LEU A 107 -15.05 -5.93 -5.04
CA LEU A 107 -13.95 -6.88 -5.23
C LEU A 107 -13.93 -7.98 -4.16
N HIS A 108 -14.61 -7.76 -3.03
CA HIS A 108 -14.67 -8.70 -1.89
C HIS A 108 -13.29 -9.18 -1.45
N VAL A 109 -12.33 -8.26 -1.40
CA VAL A 109 -10.96 -8.54 -0.98
C VAL A 109 -10.97 -8.76 0.52
N ASP A 110 -10.47 -9.89 1.02
CA ASP A 110 -10.36 -10.09 2.46
C ASP A 110 -9.35 -9.06 3.02
N PRO A 111 -9.74 -8.27 4.05
CA PRO A 111 -8.97 -7.13 4.53
C PRO A 111 -7.56 -7.50 5.03
N ASP A 112 -7.32 -8.75 5.44
CA ASP A 112 -5.99 -9.19 5.87
C ASP A 112 -4.96 -9.10 4.73
N ASN A 113 -5.40 -9.19 3.47
CA ASN A 113 -4.50 -9.13 2.31
C ASN A 113 -3.87 -7.75 2.09
N PHE A 114 -4.46 -6.67 2.62
CA PHE A 114 -3.85 -5.34 2.51
C PHE A 114 -2.53 -5.26 3.26
N ARG A 115 -2.44 -5.91 4.42
CA ARG A 115 -1.20 -5.99 5.19
C ARG A 115 -0.13 -6.79 4.44
N LEU A 116 -0.51 -7.89 3.80
CA LEU A 116 0.41 -8.70 3.00
C LEU A 116 1.06 -7.91 1.87
N LEU A 117 0.27 -7.08 1.16
CA LEU A 117 0.79 -6.21 0.12
C LEU A 117 1.68 -5.10 0.69
N ALA A 118 1.30 -4.50 1.83
CA ALA A 118 2.12 -3.51 2.53
C ALA A 118 3.50 -4.07 2.94
N ASP A 119 3.54 -5.32 3.45
CA ASP A 119 4.80 -5.99 3.79
C ASP A 119 5.65 -6.25 2.54
N CYS A 120 5.03 -6.67 1.43
CA CYS A 120 5.73 -6.84 0.14
C CYS A 120 6.31 -5.52 -0.40
N ILE A 121 5.57 -4.41 -0.27
CA ILE A 121 6.08 -3.07 -0.64
C ILE A 121 7.27 -2.70 0.24
N THR A 122 7.17 -2.92 1.55
CA THR A 122 8.25 -2.62 2.51
C THR A 122 9.53 -3.39 2.15
N ILE A 123 9.41 -4.68 1.83
CA ILE A 123 10.55 -5.52 1.41
C ILE A 123 11.20 -4.99 0.13
N VAL A 124 10.40 -4.62 -0.89
CA VAL A 124 10.92 -4.14 -2.17
C VAL A 124 11.56 -2.77 -2.03
N VAL A 125 10.95 -1.85 -1.27
CA VAL A 125 11.55 -0.54 -0.98
C VAL A 125 12.87 -0.71 -0.21
N GLY A 126 12.90 -1.60 0.78
CA GLY A 126 14.13 -1.92 1.51
C GLY A 126 15.24 -2.47 0.60
N ALA A 127 14.91 -3.41 -0.29
CA ALA A 127 15.85 -3.90 -1.28
C ALA A 127 16.32 -2.80 -2.26
N THR A 128 15.44 -1.85 -2.60
CA THR A 128 15.75 -0.74 -3.52
C THR A 128 16.67 0.30 -2.89
N LEU A 129 16.47 0.63 -1.62
CA LEU A 129 17.24 1.65 -0.91
C LEU A 129 18.54 1.10 -0.28
N GLY A 130 18.64 -0.22 -0.11
CA GLY A 130 19.81 -0.88 0.45
C GLY A 130 20.15 -0.35 1.85
N SER A 131 21.41 0.05 2.06
CA SER A 131 21.87 0.60 3.34
C SER A 131 21.20 1.92 3.73
N SER A 132 20.50 2.59 2.80
CA SER A 132 19.72 3.80 3.10
C SER A 132 18.37 3.49 3.76
N PHE A 133 17.95 2.21 3.79
CA PHE A 133 16.74 1.78 4.49
C PHE A 133 17.04 1.51 5.97
N THR A 134 17.31 2.58 6.72
CA THR A 134 17.57 2.49 8.17
C THR A 134 16.30 2.13 8.94
N ALA A 135 16.45 1.80 10.22
CA ALA A 135 15.32 1.46 11.09
C ALA A 135 14.29 2.61 11.18
N GLU A 136 14.75 3.87 11.20
CA GLU A 136 13.90 5.06 11.25
C GLU A 136 13.15 5.27 9.93
N VAL A 137 13.82 5.02 8.80
CA VAL A 137 13.21 5.08 7.46
C VAL A 137 12.14 3.99 7.33
N GLN A 138 12.45 2.78 7.77
CA GLN A 138 11.49 1.67 7.83
C GLN A 138 10.30 2.00 8.73
N ALA A 139 10.54 2.59 9.92
CA ALA A 139 9.47 2.95 10.85
C ALA A 139 8.51 3.98 10.24
N ALA A 140 9.02 5.01 9.57
CA ALA A 140 8.20 5.99 8.87
C ALA A 140 7.37 5.37 7.74
N LEU A 141 7.97 4.51 6.91
CA LEU A 141 7.26 3.80 5.85
C LEU A 141 6.20 2.83 6.40
N HIS A 142 6.53 2.09 7.46
CA HIS A 142 5.61 1.14 8.08
C HIS A 142 4.40 1.86 8.70
N LYS A 143 4.62 3.00 9.39
CA LYS A 143 3.52 3.84 9.87
C LYS A 143 2.65 4.32 8.72
N PHE A 144 3.24 4.84 7.64
CA PHE A 144 2.53 5.27 6.43
C PHE A 144 1.63 4.17 5.85
N LEU A 145 2.19 2.99 5.62
CA LEU A 145 1.43 1.86 5.07
C LEU A 145 0.36 1.36 6.04
N ALA A 146 0.63 1.34 7.35
CA ALA A 146 -0.37 0.95 8.35
C ALA A 146 -1.59 1.90 8.36
N VAL A 147 -1.38 3.20 8.18
CA VAL A 147 -2.47 4.17 8.07
C VAL A 147 -3.29 3.94 6.80
N ILE A 148 -2.65 3.61 5.68
CA ILE A 148 -3.34 3.27 4.42
C ILE A 148 -4.15 1.99 4.58
N VAL A 149 -3.57 0.94 5.18
CA VAL A 149 -4.30 -0.31 5.47
C VAL A 149 -5.53 -0.01 6.34
N SER A 150 -5.37 0.77 7.41
CA SER A 150 -6.50 1.19 8.26
C SER A 150 -7.57 1.97 7.48
N ALA A 151 -7.18 2.82 6.53
CA ALA A 151 -8.11 3.55 5.68
C ALA A 151 -8.84 2.63 4.69
N LEU A 152 -8.15 1.66 4.09
CA LEU A 152 -8.72 0.69 3.16
C LEU A 152 -9.70 -0.27 3.82
N VAL A 153 -9.48 -0.63 5.08
CA VAL A 153 -10.38 -1.54 5.84
C VAL A 153 -11.60 -0.79 6.40
N LYS A 154 -11.64 0.54 6.36
CA LYS A 154 -12.66 1.33 7.05
C LYS A 154 -14.11 1.04 6.63
N GLN A 155 -14.36 0.72 5.36
CA GLN A 155 -15.70 0.43 4.81
C GLN A 155 -15.97 -1.07 4.69
N TYR A 156 -15.29 -1.88 5.51
CA TYR A 156 -15.60 -3.29 5.69
C TYR A 156 -16.60 -3.41 6.84
N HIS A 157 -17.76 -3.99 6.56
CA HIS A 157 -18.88 -4.15 7.49
C HIS A 157 -19.04 -5.61 7.92
#